data_AF-A0A0H5SBP0-F1
#
_entry.id   AF-A0A0H5SBP0-F1
#
_cell.length_a   1.000
_cell.length_b   1.000
_cell.length_c   1.000
_cell.angle_alpha   90.00
_cell.angle_beta   90.00
_cell.angle_gamma   90.00
#
_symmetry.space_group_name_H-M   'P 1'
#
loop_
_entity.id
_entity.type
_entity.pdbx_description
1 polymer ?
#
loop_
_entity_poly.entity_id
_entity_poly.type
_entity_poly.pdbx_seq_one_letter_code
_entity_poly.pdbx_strand_id
1 'polypeptide(L)'
;MKQAVSGINPNDSEEEQKRILSEERDSKGEPFRPVFLYPKRKLRMQLNIERETGQMKVQSLPRGDIFQRMMVRRPRKEEMSTEQDWPSVWPVARSFRSSVVPLPIRMGARRHPERRAPFKTEGNLELVKIPNFLHLTPAAIERHCNAIKKFCTKWPEKLDDNARHKFFPLTVSYCDYVHQGNSLRDMRSRVIIVQLKLSALYLDDHAVDKLIRLVGDRYNPENDMLTIVTDRCFTRKQNYDYAMYLLIALYNESFKVEDWEVKKPEDIRLISRTIDFKGSKMENDLQNLLINMKEEKGNETITMQKMDSKLEEFSKSWENYRNSKETFETVRNYAESIKKLLGISQSLDQSAP
;
A
#
# COMPACT_ATOMS: atom_id res chain seq x y z
N MET A 1 -3.62 17.18 -51.53
CA MET A 1 -2.58 18.10 -51.01
C MET A 1 -1.19 17.82 -51.55
N LYS A 2 -0.68 16.57 -51.55
CA LYS A 2 0.66 16.27 -52.11
C LYS A 2 0.83 16.62 -53.60
N GLN A 3 -0.22 16.48 -54.41
CA GLN A 3 -0.18 16.76 -55.86
C GLN A 3 -0.31 18.24 -56.24
N ALA A 4 -0.87 19.09 -55.36
CA ALA A 4 -0.96 20.53 -55.64
C ALA A 4 0.38 21.26 -55.42
N VAL A 5 1.28 20.63 -54.66
CA VAL A 5 2.62 21.16 -54.32
C VAL A 5 3.63 20.89 -55.44
N SER A 6 3.37 19.93 -56.35
CA SER A 6 4.31 19.55 -57.40
C SER A 6 4.20 20.40 -58.68
N GLY A 7 3.17 21.22 -58.84
CA GLY A 7 3.02 22.09 -60.02
C GLY A 7 2.74 21.36 -61.34
N ILE A 8 2.42 20.05 -61.29
CA ILE A 8 2.23 19.19 -62.46
C ILE A 8 0.76 19.23 -62.88
N ASN A 9 0.50 19.58 -64.14
CA ASN A 9 -0.81 19.40 -64.76
C ASN A 9 -0.95 17.96 -65.27
N PRO A 10 -2.09 17.28 -65.02
CA PRO A 10 -2.28 15.87 -65.38
C PRO A 10 -2.43 15.61 -66.88
N ASN A 11 -2.42 16.64 -67.73
CA ASN A 11 -2.61 16.53 -69.17
C ASN A 11 -1.30 16.66 -69.97
N ASP A 12 -0.17 16.96 -69.32
CA ASP A 12 1.11 17.17 -70.00
C ASP A 12 1.86 15.83 -70.18
N SER A 13 2.59 15.64 -71.28
CA SER A 13 3.30 14.38 -71.55
C SER A 13 4.49 14.19 -70.60
N GLU A 14 4.85 12.93 -70.30
CA GLU A 14 5.96 12.62 -69.37
C GLU A 14 7.31 13.22 -69.82
N GLU A 15 7.51 13.41 -71.13
CA GLU A 15 8.73 13.98 -71.70
C GLU A 15 8.82 15.49 -71.47
N GLU A 16 7.70 16.21 -71.61
CA GLU A 16 7.61 17.65 -71.33
C GLU A 16 7.78 17.93 -69.84
N GLN A 17 7.21 17.08 -68.98
CA GLN A 17 7.38 17.17 -67.53
C GLN A 17 8.85 17.00 -67.10
N LYS A 18 9.59 16.11 -67.78
CA LYS A 18 11.03 15.91 -67.52
C LYS A 18 11.88 17.08 -67.99
N ARG A 19 11.53 17.72 -69.12
CA ARG A 19 12.24 18.91 -69.63
C ARG A 19 12.09 20.11 -68.67
N ILE A 20 10.88 20.39 -68.21
CA ILE A 20 10.59 21.49 -67.28
C ILE A 20 11.34 21.31 -65.94
N LEU A 21 11.45 20.08 -65.43
CA LEU A 21 12.21 19.77 -64.22
C LEU A 21 13.74 19.84 -64.40
N SER A 22 14.23 19.86 -65.63
CA SER A 22 15.65 19.90 -65.96
C SER A 22 16.21 21.29 -66.22
N GLU A 23 15.38 22.24 -66.68
CA GLU A 23 15.81 23.56 -67.13
C GLU A 23 16.01 24.58 -66.00
N GLU A 24 15.33 24.44 -64.86
CA GLU A 24 15.38 25.41 -63.76
C GLU A 24 15.76 24.71 -62.45
N ARG A 25 17.08 24.58 -62.19
CA ARG A 25 17.61 24.11 -60.90
C ARG A 25 18.38 25.23 -60.21
N ASP A 26 18.13 25.41 -58.91
CA ASP A 26 18.85 26.37 -58.10
C ASP A 26 20.32 25.92 -57.87
N SER A 27 21.17 26.79 -57.33
CA SER A 27 22.59 26.49 -57.02
C SER A 27 22.81 25.29 -56.07
N LYS A 28 21.74 24.82 -55.40
CA LYS A 28 21.73 23.63 -54.54
C LYS A 28 21.15 22.37 -55.22
N GLY A 29 20.84 22.43 -56.52
CA GLY A 29 20.34 21.29 -57.31
C GLY A 29 18.86 20.95 -57.10
N GLU A 30 18.12 21.76 -56.34
CA GLU A 30 16.67 21.61 -56.18
C GLU A 30 15.93 22.21 -57.38
N PRO A 31 14.82 21.58 -57.85
CA PRO A 31 14.03 22.12 -58.94
C PRO A 31 13.34 23.42 -58.50
N PHE A 32 13.39 24.44 -59.36
CA PHE A 32 12.76 25.73 -59.13
C PHE A 32 11.25 25.57 -58.95
N ARG A 33 10.70 26.21 -57.92
CA ARG A 33 9.29 26.11 -57.54
C ARG A 33 8.63 27.47 -57.66
N PRO A 34 8.12 27.84 -58.86
CA PRO A 34 7.54 29.16 -59.13
C PRO A 34 6.33 29.48 -58.25
N VAL A 35 5.69 28.46 -57.68
CA VAL A 35 4.55 28.57 -56.75
C VAL A 35 4.88 29.37 -55.48
N PHE A 36 6.14 29.41 -55.04
CA PHE A 36 6.55 30.14 -53.84
C PHE A 36 6.73 31.65 -54.06
N LEU A 37 7.08 32.06 -55.27
CA LEU A 37 7.22 33.48 -55.65
C LEU A 37 5.86 34.06 -56.07
N TYR A 38 5.10 33.31 -56.88
CA TYR A 38 3.79 33.71 -57.37
C TYR A 38 2.79 32.58 -57.14
N PRO A 39 2.00 32.65 -56.05
CA PRO A 39 0.89 31.73 -55.86
C PRO A 39 -0.07 31.85 -57.05
N LYS A 40 -0.28 30.77 -57.83
CA LYS A 40 -1.29 30.71 -58.91
C LYS A 40 -2.75 30.78 -58.40
N ARG A 41 -2.96 31.31 -57.18
CA ARG A 41 -4.28 31.53 -56.59
C ARG A 41 -4.67 32.98 -56.81
N LYS A 42 -5.88 33.19 -57.31
CA LYS A 42 -6.47 34.53 -57.33
C LYS A 42 -6.64 35.04 -55.90
N LEU A 43 -6.33 36.31 -55.66
CA LEU A 43 -6.57 36.94 -54.37
C LEU A 43 -8.07 36.99 -54.09
N ARG A 44 -8.45 37.03 -52.80
CA ARG A 44 -9.87 37.12 -52.39
C ARG A 44 -10.60 38.29 -53.05
N MET A 45 -9.93 39.43 -53.19
CA MET A 45 -10.48 40.60 -53.88
C MET A 45 -10.78 40.31 -55.35
N GLN A 46 -9.84 39.66 -56.06
CA GLN A 46 -10.03 39.28 -57.45
C GLN A 46 -11.15 38.24 -57.62
N LEU A 47 -11.27 37.30 -56.68
CA LEU A 47 -12.38 36.33 -56.64
C LEU A 47 -13.73 37.01 -56.38
N ASN A 48 -13.77 38.06 -55.57
CA ASN A 48 -14.98 38.84 -55.32
C ASN A 48 -15.37 39.67 -56.55
N ILE A 49 -14.41 40.32 -57.20
CA ILE A 49 -14.65 41.05 -58.45
C ILE A 49 -15.18 40.10 -59.53
N GLU A 50 -14.58 38.92 -59.71
CA GLU A 50 -15.05 37.92 -60.68
C GLU A 50 -16.45 37.38 -60.34
N ARG A 51 -16.79 37.31 -59.05
CA ARG A 51 -18.13 36.93 -58.56
C ARG A 51 -19.16 38.02 -58.84
N GLU A 52 -18.82 39.28 -58.60
CA GLU A 52 -19.69 40.44 -58.82
C GLU A 52 -19.88 40.75 -60.31
N THR A 53 -18.84 40.55 -61.12
CA THR A 53 -18.86 40.74 -62.59
C THR A 53 -19.41 39.52 -63.35
N GLY A 54 -19.75 38.43 -62.66
CA GLY A 54 -20.30 37.22 -63.27
C GLY A 54 -19.32 36.39 -64.10
N GLN A 55 -18.04 36.77 -64.16
CA GLN A 55 -16.99 36.06 -64.89
C GLN A 55 -16.48 34.81 -64.17
N MET A 56 -16.87 34.62 -62.91
CA MET A 56 -16.51 33.45 -62.12
C MET A 56 -17.21 32.19 -62.65
N LYS A 57 -16.47 31.35 -63.38
CA LYS A 57 -16.89 29.97 -63.67
C LYS A 57 -16.90 29.16 -62.36
N VAL A 58 -18.05 29.11 -61.70
CA VAL A 58 -18.27 28.22 -60.55
C VAL A 58 -18.31 26.80 -61.08
N GLN A 59 -17.23 26.05 -60.91
CA GLN A 59 -17.32 24.60 -60.96
C GLN A 59 -18.17 24.18 -59.76
N SER A 60 -19.44 23.85 -59.99
CA SER A 60 -20.28 23.18 -59.01
C SER A 60 -19.72 21.77 -58.83
N LEU A 61 -18.72 21.64 -57.96
CA LEU A 61 -18.40 20.33 -57.39
C LEU A 61 -19.71 19.82 -56.78
N PRO A 62 -20.21 18.62 -57.15
CA PRO A 62 -21.40 18.09 -56.52
C PRO A 62 -21.15 18.11 -55.01
N ARG A 63 -22.07 18.71 -54.24
CA ARG A 63 -22.04 18.55 -52.78
C ARG A 63 -22.01 17.05 -52.55
N GLY A 64 -20.87 16.50 -52.14
CA GLY A 64 -20.76 15.08 -51.83
C GLY A 64 -21.88 14.77 -50.86
N ASP A 65 -22.84 13.97 -51.32
CA ASP A 65 -24.11 13.81 -50.65
C ASP A 65 -23.82 13.24 -49.26
N ILE A 66 -24.22 13.96 -48.22
CA ILE A 66 -24.00 13.52 -46.83
C ILE A 66 -24.65 12.14 -46.65
N PHE A 67 -25.76 11.89 -47.36
CA PHE A 67 -26.42 10.59 -47.42
C PHE A 67 -25.57 9.50 -48.09
N GLN A 68 -24.83 9.78 -49.17
CA GLN A 68 -23.88 8.82 -49.75
C GLN A 68 -22.67 8.55 -48.84
N ARG A 69 -22.20 9.53 -48.06
CA ARG A 69 -21.19 9.29 -47.01
C ARG A 69 -21.73 8.50 -45.82
N MET A 70 -23.03 8.61 -45.54
CA MET A 70 -23.74 7.82 -44.51
C MET A 70 -24.20 6.45 -44.99
N MET A 71 -24.22 6.19 -46.30
CA MET A 71 -24.43 4.87 -46.88
C MET A 71 -23.20 3.98 -46.60
N VAL A 72 -23.20 3.48 -45.36
CA VAL A 72 -22.49 2.30 -44.83
C VAL A 72 -21.00 2.27 -45.14
N ARG A 73 -20.23 3.10 -44.42
CA ARG A 73 -18.87 2.66 -44.10
C ARG A 73 -18.97 1.34 -43.36
N ARG A 74 -18.27 0.32 -43.86
CA ARG A 74 -18.15 -0.97 -43.18
C ARG A 74 -17.59 -0.72 -41.78
N PRO A 75 -18.06 -1.46 -40.76
CA PRO A 75 -17.49 -1.32 -39.43
C PRO A 75 -16.01 -1.68 -39.49
N ARG A 76 -15.17 -0.92 -38.78
CA ARG A 76 -13.71 -1.10 -38.77
C ARG A 76 -13.29 -2.55 -38.52
N LYS A 77 -14.04 -3.30 -37.70
CA LYS A 77 -13.80 -4.73 -37.44
C LYS A 77 -13.68 -5.61 -38.69
N GLU A 78 -14.33 -5.25 -39.80
CA GLU A 78 -14.28 -5.98 -41.07
C GLU A 78 -13.04 -5.63 -41.92
N GLU A 79 -12.43 -4.48 -41.66
CA GLU A 79 -11.22 -4.00 -42.35
C GLU A 79 -9.92 -4.38 -41.62
N MET A 80 -10.04 -4.88 -40.38
CA MET A 80 -8.89 -5.22 -39.54
C MET A 80 -8.24 -6.53 -39.98
N SER A 81 -6.90 -6.53 -40.07
CA SER A 81 -6.12 -7.76 -40.26
C SER A 81 -6.13 -8.60 -38.99
N THR A 82 -6.06 -9.93 -39.14
CA THR A 82 -5.97 -10.89 -38.04
C THR A 82 -4.66 -10.79 -37.25
N GLU A 83 -3.58 -10.34 -37.90
CA GLU A 83 -2.25 -10.19 -37.30
C GLU A 83 -2.00 -8.79 -36.72
N GLN A 84 -3.03 -7.95 -36.69
CA GLN A 84 -2.89 -6.57 -36.23
C GLN A 84 -2.56 -6.50 -34.74
N ASP A 85 -1.76 -5.49 -34.40
CA ASP A 85 -1.47 -5.14 -33.01
C ASP A 85 -2.70 -4.64 -32.24
N TRP A 86 -3.26 -5.50 -31.40
CA TRP A 86 -4.45 -5.20 -30.60
C TRP A 86 -4.27 -4.03 -29.60
N PRO A 87 -3.17 -3.92 -28.82
CA PRO A 87 -2.91 -2.76 -27.97
C PRO A 87 -3.04 -1.40 -28.67
N SER A 88 -2.64 -1.31 -29.94
CA SER A 88 -2.78 -0.08 -30.74
C SER A 88 -4.24 0.21 -31.13
N VAL A 89 -5.08 -0.81 -31.25
CA VAL A 89 -6.52 -0.68 -31.54
C VAL A 89 -7.29 -0.23 -30.29
N TRP A 90 -6.93 -0.78 -29.13
CA TRP A 90 -7.63 -0.56 -27.87
C TRP A 90 -6.67 -0.13 -26.74
N PRO A 91 -6.12 1.10 -26.78
CA PRO A 91 -5.03 1.50 -25.87
C PRO A 91 -5.48 1.83 -24.44
N VAL A 92 -6.74 2.25 -24.23
CA VAL A 92 -7.23 2.76 -22.95
C VAL A 92 -8.61 2.20 -22.61
N ALA A 93 -9.00 2.30 -21.34
CA ALA A 93 -10.33 1.92 -20.87
C ALA A 93 -11.43 2.65 -21.65
N ARG A 94 -12.38 1.90 -22.21
CA ARG A 94 -13.47 2.41 -23.01
C ARG A 94 -14.66 1.45 -22.98
N SER A 95 -15.87 1.99 -23.08
CA SER A 95 -17.08 1.18 -23.27
C SER A 95 -16.98 0.30 -24.52
N PHE A 96 -17.60 -0.87 -24.48
CA PHE A 96 -17.57 -1.81 -25.58
C PHE A 96 -18.12 -1.18 -26.87
N ARG A 97 -17.36 -1.27 -27.98
CA ARG A 97 -17.75 -0.76 -29.30
C ARG A 97 -17.81 -1.90 -30.31
N SER A 98 -19.02 -2.27 -30.71
CA SER A 98 -19.29 -3.36 -31.66
C SER A 98 -18.71 -3.14 -33.06
N SER A 99 -18.37 -1.90 -33.42
CA SER A 99 -17.77 -1.54 -34.71
C SER A 99 -16.25 -1.76 -34.76
N VAL A 100 -15.59 -1.86 -33.61
CA VAL A 100 -14.12 -1.96 -33.50
C VAL A 100 -13.69 -3.36 -33.10
N VAL A 101 -14.43 -4.02 -32.21
CA VAL A 101 -14.05 -5.34 -31.69
C VAL A 101 -14.34 -6.44 -32.73
N PRO A 102 -13.31 -7.13 -33.27
CA PRO A 102 -13.45 -8.14 -34.31
C PRO A 102 -13.76 -9.53 -33.73
N LEU A 103 -14.58 -9.58 -32.67
CA LEU A 103 -14.96 -10.82 -32.02
C LEU A 103 -16.48 -11.03 -32.12
N PRO A 104 -16.95 -12.21 -32.57
CA PRO A 104 -18.38 -12.51 -32.69
C PRO A 104 -19.02 -12.85 -31.33
N ILE A 105 -18.88 -11.95 -30.36
CA ILE A 105 -19.40 -12.11 -29.00
C ILE A 105 -20.92 -12.02 -29.00
N ARG A 106 -21.58 -12.83 -28.18
CA ARG A 106 -23.03 -12.80 -28.00
C ARG A 106 -23.37 -12.85 -26.52
N MET A 107 -24.32 -12.03 -26.09
CA MET A 107 -24.71 -11.94 -24.68
C MET A 107 -26.20 -11.62 -24.54
N GLY A 108 -26.82 -12.13 -23.49
CA GLY A 108 -28.21 -11.81 -23.11
C GLY A 108 -29.01 -13.04 -22.73
N ALA A 109 -29.83 -12.89 -21.68
CA ALA A 109 -30.75 -13.93 -21.21
C ALA A 109 -31.82 -14.24 -22.26
N ARG A 110 -32.27 -15.50 -22.33
CA ARG A 110 -33.30 -15.95 -23.28
C ARG A 110 -34.29 -16.88 -22.59
N ARG A 111 -35.56 -16.80 -22.98
CA ARG A 111 -36.64 -17.66 -22.50
C ARG A 111 -36.48 -19.13 -22.92
N HIS A 112 -35.96 -19.36 -24.13
CA HIS A 112 -35.70 -20.70 -24.67
C HIS A 112 -34.27 -20.76 -25.22
N PRO A 113 -33.27 -21.17 -24.40
CA PRO A 113 -31.87 -21.20 -24.80
C PRO A 113 -31.57 -22.11 -26.00
N GLU A 114 -32.31 -23.21 -26.13
CA GLU A 114 -32.11 -24.23 -27.18
C GLU A 114 -32.57 -23.77 -28.57
N ARG A 115 -33.56 -22.87 -28.65
CA ARG A 115 -34.18 -22.47 -29.92
C ARG A 115 -33.47 -21.31 -30.61
N ARG A 116 -32.65 -20.53 -29.89
CA ARG A 116 -32.05 -19.29 -30.42
C ARG A 116 -30.68 -19.04 -29.83
N ALA A 117 -29.75 -18.51 -30.63
CA ALA A 117 -28.48 -17.98 -30.14
C ALA A 117 -28.65 -16.62 -29.41
N PRO A 118 -27.69 -16.20 -28.56
CA PRO A 118 -27.78 -14.91 -27.87
C PRO A 118 -27.71 -13.74 -28.83
N PHE A 119 -28.17 -12.59 -28.35
CA PHE A 119 -28.12 -11.35 -29.12
C PHE A 119 -26.68 -11.04 -29.53
N LYS A 120 -26.55 -10.52 -30.76
CA LYS A 120 -25.26 -10.13 -31.35
C LYS A 120 -24.66 -8.94 -30.60
N THR A 121 -23.47 -8.49 -31.03
CA THR A 121 -22.79 -7.32 -30.47
C THR A 121 -23.46 -6.00 -30.83
N GLU A 122 -24.12 -5.93 -31.98
CA GLU A 122 -24.79 -4.73 -32.49
C GLU A 122 -26.03 -4.39 -31.67
N GLY A 123 -26.06 -3.19 -31.09
CA GLY A 123 -27.19 -2.71 -30.28
C GLY A 123 -27.33 -3.38 -28.90
N ASN A 124 -26.36 -4.18 -28.45
CA ASN A 124 -26.47 -4.93 -27.20
C ASN A 124 -25.99 -4.12 -25.99
N LEU A 125 -26.94 -3.66 -25.18
CA LEU A 125 -26.67 -2.88 -23.97
C LEU A 125 -25.97 -3.68 -22.86
N GLU A 126 -26.17 -5.00 -22.80
CA GLU A 126 -25.51 -5.83 -21.76
C GLU A 126 -23.99 -5.82 -21.92
N LEU A 127 -23.49 -5.82 -23.15
CA LEU A 127 -22.05 -5.72 -23.43
C LEU A 127 -21.49 -4.34 -23.11
N VAL A 128 -22.31 -3.28 -23.17
CA VAL A 128 -21.88 -1.91 -22.84
C VAL A 128 -21.73 -1.72 -21.33
N LYS A 129 -22.55 -2.39 -20.53
CA LYS A 129 -22.53 -2.33 -19.05
C LYS A 129 -21.27 -2.97 -18.45
N ILE A 130 -20.69 -3.97 -19.11
CA ILE A 130 -19.52 -4.68 -18.57
C ILE A 130 -18.28 -3.77 -18.60
N PRO A 131 -17.57 -3.60 -17.47
CA PRO A 131 -16.22 -3.02 -17.47
C PRO A 131 -15.26 -4.01 -18.15
N ASN A 132 -15.01 -3.81 -19.43
CA ASN A 132 -14.16 -4.71 -20.21
C ASN A 132 -12.66 -4.47 -19.95
N PHE A 133 -11.88 -5.54 -20.11
CA PHE A 133 -10.43 -5.55 -19.94
C PHE A 133 -9.70 -5.62 -21.29
N LEU A 134 -10.34 -5.18 -22.39
CA LEU A 134 -9.78 -5.27 -23.73
C LEU A 134 -8.50 -4.43 -23.92
N HIS A 135 -8.26 -3.43 -23.06
CA HIS A 135 -7.03 -2.62 -23.03
C HIS A 135 -5.92 -3.25 -22.18
N LEU A 136 -6.25 -4.25 -21.36
CA LEU A 136 -5.34 -4.94 -20.43
C LEU A 136 -5.08 -6.38 -20.89
N THR A 137 -4.87 -6.57 -22.19
CA THR A 137 -4.40 -7.86 -22.73
C THR A 137 -2.96 -8.15 -22.29
N PRO A 138 -2.53 -9.42 -22.16
CA PRO A 138 -1.17 -9.76 -21.75
C PRO A 138 -0.07 -9.05 -22.55
N ALA A 139 -0.20 -8.99 -23.89
CA ALA A 139 0.73 -8.28 -24.76
C ALA A 139 0.81 -6.76 -24.48
N ALA A 140 -0.30 -6.14 -24.06
CA ALA A 140 -0.31 -4.74 -23.63
C ALA A 140 0.40 -4.57 -22.29
N ILE A 141 0.12 -5.47 -21.33
CA ILE A 141 0.72 -5.44 -19.98
C ILE A 141 2.24 -5.58 -20.08
N GLU A 142 2.76 -6.51 -20.88
CA GLU A 142 4.21 -6.69 -21.05
C GLU A 142 4.88 -5.43 -21.59
N ARG A 143 4.29 -4.78 -22.60
CA ARG A 143 4.80 -3.51 -23.15
C ARG A 143 4.75 -2.39 -22.12
N HIS A 144 3.65 -2.27 -21.38
CA HIS A 144 3.50 -1.27 -20.33
C HIS A 144 4.52 -1.50 -19.20
N CYS A 145 4.66 -2.73 -18.71
CA CYS A 145 5.64 -3.09 -17.68
C CYS A 145 7.06 -2.82 -18.16
N ASN A 146 7.41 -3.17 -19.40
CA ASN A 146 8.73 -2.87 -19.96
C ASN A 146 9.02 -1.36 -20.03
N ALA A 147 8.02 -0.55 -20.38
CA ALA A 147 8.15 0.90 -20.37
C ALA A 147 8.24 1.49 -18.94
N ILE A 148 7.56 0.88 -17.96
CA ILE A 148 7.53 1.32 -16.55
C ILE A 148 8.78 0.89 -15.79
N LYS A 149 9.42 -0.22 -16.16
CA LYS A 149 10.64 -0.76 -15.50
C LYS A 149 11.74 0.28 -15.31
N LYS A 150 11.86 1.26 -16.21
CA LYS A 150 12.84 2.36 -16.11
C LYS A 150 12.66 3.26 -14.88
N PHE A 151 11.46 3.28 -14.29
CA PHE A 151 11.15 4.05 -13.08
C PHE A 151 11.29 3.23 -11.79
N CYS A 152 11.42 1.91 -11.90
CA CYS A 152 11.55 1.03 -10.75
C CYS A 152 13.00 0.99 -10.24
N THR A 153 13.17 0.92 -8.93
CA THR A 153 14.45 0.67 -8.28
C THR A 153 14.53 -0.78 -7.82
N LYS A 154 15.74 -1.35 -7.81
CA LYS A 154 15.95 -2.70 -7.26
C LYS A 154 15.77 -2.68 -5.75
N TRP A 155 15.07 -3.68 -5.21
CA TRP A 155 14.96 -3.88 -3.78
C TRP A 155 16.33 -4.33 -3.20
N PRO A 156 16.75 -3.84 -2.03
CA PRO A 156 18.01 -4.25 -1.40
C PRO A 156 17.98 -5.74 -1.00
N GLU A 157 18.85 -6.55 -1.62
CA GLU A 157 18.92 -8.01 -1.42
C GLU A 157 19.31 -8.42 0.00
N LYS A 158 20.05 -7.58 0.73
CA LYS A 158 20.47 -7.85 2.12
C LYS A 158 19.33 -7.66 3.13
N LEU A 159 18.16 -7.20 2.70
CA LEU A 159 17.05 -6.84 3.57
C LEU A 159 16.01 -7.97 3.64
N ASP A 160 16.41 -9.07 4.26
CA ASP A 160 15.51 -10.13 4.70
C ASP A 160 14.59 -9.64 5.83
N ASP A 161 13.48 -10.34 6.08
CA ASP A 161 12.50 -9.91 7.11
C ASP A 161 13.12 -9.80 8.52
N ASN A 162 14.04 -10.71 8.86
CA ASN A 162 14.79 -10.63 10.13
C ASN A 162 15.74 -9.42 10.17
N ALA A 163 16.40 -9.12 9.05
CA ALA A 163 17.26 -7.95 8.94
C ALA A 163 16.44 -6.65 9.00
N ARG A 164 15.22 -6.64 8.46
CA ARG A 164 14.31 -5.48 8.46
C ARG A 164 14.00 -5.04 9.89
N HIS A 165 13.59 -5.96 10.77
CA HIS A 165 13.28 -5.61 12.16
C HIS A 165 14.51 -5.17 12.96
N LYS A 166 15.71 -5.68 12.61
CA LYS A 166 16.96 -5.31 13.27
C LYS A 166 17.45 -3.91 12.88
N PHE A 167 17.43 -3.57 11.60
CA PHE A 167 17.91 -2.27 11.11
C PHE A 167 16.83 -1.19 11.13
N PHE A 168 15.57 -1.58 10.96
CA PHE A 168 14.41 -0.69 10.88
C PHE A 168 13.30 -1.17 11.84
N PRO A 169 13.45 -0.93 13.16
CA PRO A 169 12.49 -1.39 14.17
C PRO A 169 11.16 -0.61 14.14
N LEU A 170 11.15 0.56 13.51
CA LEU A 170 10.00 1.46 13.42
C LEU A 170 9.18 1.14 12.17
N THR A 171 7.90 0.83 12.37
CA THR A 171 6.92 0.61 11.29
C THR A 171 5.91 1.75 11.27
N VAL A 172 5.75 2.37 10.10
CA VAL A 172 4.80 3.48 9.89
C VAL A 172 3.75 3.03 8.90
N SER A 173 2.51 2.92 9.36
CA SER A 173 1.38 2.51 8.54
C SER A 173 0.46 3.69 8.25
N TYR A 174 0.07 3.83 6.99
CA TYR A 174 -0.90 4.80 6.51
C TYR A 174 -1.78 4.15 5.43
N CYS A 175 -2.97 4.71 5.22
CA CYS A 175 -3.93 4.19 4.24
C CYS A 175 -4.30 5.27 3.24
N ASP A 176 -4.27 4.92 1.96
CA ASP A 176 -4.76 5.74 0.85
C ASP A 176 -6.03 5.11 0.27
N TYR A 177 -7.07 5.92 0.12
CA TYR A 177 -8.38 5.47 -0.35
C TYR A 177 -8.66 6.09 -1.71
N VAL A 178 -9.06 5.25 -2.67
CA VAL A 178 -9.40 5.66 -4.04
C VAL A 178 -10.87 5.36 -4.28
N HIS A 179 -11.66 6.40 -4.57
CA HIS A 179 -13.11 6.29 -4.77
C HIS A 179 -13.52 6.91 -6.11
N GLN A 180 -14.65 6.45 -6.64
CA GLN A 180 -15.26 7.03 -7.83
C GLN A 180 -16.11 8.25 -7.41
N GLY A 181 -15.48 9.42 -7.31
CA GLY A 181 -16.15 10.67 -6.95
C GLY A 181 -15.37 11.91 -7.33
N ASN A 182 -16.00 13.08 -7.22
CA ASN A 182 -15.36 14.35 -7.56
C ASN A 182 -14.37 14.84 -6.48
N SER A 183 -14.57 14.39 -5.23
CA SER A 183 -13.67 14.70 -4.12
C SER A 183 -12.61 13.63 -3.98
N LEU A 184 -11.35 14.04 -4.02
CA LEU A 184 -10.19 13.20 -3.69
C LEU A 184 -9.95 13.12 -2.17
N ARG A 185 -10.67 13.92 -1.37
CA ARG A 185 -10.40 14.07 0.05
C ARG A 185 -11.12 12.98 0.84
N ASP A 186 -10.34 12.18 1.56
CA ASP A 186 -10.84 11.25 2.57
C ASP A 186 -10.22 11.57 3.93
N MET A 187 -11.06 11.84 4.92
CA MET A 187 -10.65 12.16 6.29
C MET A 187 -9.87 11.01 6.94
N ARG A 188 -10.09 9.75 6.54
CA ARG A 188 -9.42 8.57 7.09
C ARG A 188 -7.95 8.48 6.67
N SER A 189 -7.59 9.09 5.55
CA SER A 189 -6.22 9.07 5.01
C SER A 189 -5.19 9.83 5.86
N ARG A 190 -5.65 10.68 6.79
CA ARG A 190 -4.79 11.46 7.69
C ARG A 190 -4.22 10.64 8.84
N VAL A 191 -4.85 9.51 9.17
CA VAL A 191 -4.50 8.69 10.33
C VAL A 191 -3.15 8.02 10.09
N ILE A 192 -2.28 8.10 11.09
CA ILE A 192 -0.99 7.41 11.09
C ILE A 192 -0.93 6.48 12.29
N ILE A 193 -0.38 5.30 12.04
CA ILE A 193 -0.10 4.31 13.06
C ILE A 193 1.41 4.07 13.05
N VAL A 194 2.06 4.46 14.15
CA VAL A 194 3.48 4.19 14.39
C VAL A 194 3.58 3.00 15.34
N GLN A 195 4.33 1.99 14.94
CA GLN A 195 4.52 0.75 15.68
C GLN A 195 6.00 0.48 15.90
N LEU A 196 6.37 0.12 17.12
CA LEU A 196 7.75 -0.13 17.49
C LEU A 196 7.83 -1.14 18.65
N LYS A 197 8.82 -2.02 18.63
CA LYS A 197 9.11 -2.94 19.75
C LYS A 197 9.88 -2.24 20.85
N LEU A 198 9.47 -2.39 22.11
CA LEU A 198 10.21 -1.76 23.22
C LEU A 198 11.62 -2.33 23.37
N SER A 199 11.80 -3.62 23.12
CA SER A 199 13.11 -4.30 23.05
C SER A 199 14.09 -3.71 22.03
N ALA A 200 13.62 -2.95 21.05
CA ALA A 200 14.49 -2.25 20.10
C ALA A 200 14.98 -0.88 20.61
N LEU A 201 14.40 -0.37 21.70
CA LEU A 201 14.86 0.86 22.35
C LEU A 201 15.91 0.50 23.42
N TYR A 202 16.88 1.39 23.58
CA TYR A 202 17.83 1.31 24.69
C TYR A 202 17.18 1.92 25.93
N LEU A 203 16.39 1.15 26.66
CA LEU A 203 15.71 1.57 27.89
C LEU A 203 16.28 0.81 29.08
N ASP A 204 16.42 1.50 30.22
CA ASP A 204 16.71 0.89 31.52
C ASP A 204 15.44 0.25 32.11
N ASP A 205 15.55 -0.65 33.09
CA ASP A 205 14.41 -1.34 33.70
C ASP A 205 13.40 -0.35 34.30
N HIS A 206 13.90 0.72 34.95
CA HIS A 206 13.08 1.83 35.42
C HIS A 206 12.34 2.54 34.27
N ALA A 207 13.06 2.82 33.18
CA ALA A 207 12.52 3.53 32.04
C ALA A 207 11.47 2.69 31.29
N VAL A 208 11.67 1.38 31.17
CA VAL A 208 10.68 0.45 30.59
C VAL A 208 9.40 0.45 31.41
N ASP A 209 9.50 0.30 32.74
CA ASP A 209 8.35 0.28 33.65
C ASP A 209 7.61 1.62 33.63
N LYS A 210 8.34 2.75 33.68
CA LYS A 210 7.76 4.09 33.58
C LYS A 210 7.09 4.32 32.22
N LEU A 211 7.72 3.91 31.12
CA LEU A 211 7.18 4.05 29.77
C LEU A 211 5.87 3.29 29.60
N ILE A 212 5.81 2.03 30.05
CA ILE A 212 4.60 1.22 29.95
C ILE A 212 3.44 1.88 30.73
N ARG A 213 3.72 2.44 31.91
CA ARG A 213 2.72 3.18 32.70
C ARG A 213 2.24 4.46 32.01
N LEU A 214 3.15 5.22 31.39
CA LEU A 214 2.79 6.45 30.65
C LEU A 214 1.93 6.15 29.42
N VAL A 215 2.22 5.03 28.76
CA VAL A 215 1.60 4.62 27.50
C VAL A 215 0.24 3.97 27.72
N GLY A 216 0.06 3.22 28.81
CA GLY A 216 -1.17 2.50 29.15
C GLY A 216 -1.60 1.52 28.05
N ASP A 217 -2.85 1.61 27.60
CA ASP A 217 -3.51 0.70 26.65
C ASP A 217 -2.84 0.60 25.26
N ARG A 218 -1.89 1.50 24.96
CA ARG A 218 -1.20 1.55 23.67
C ARG A 218 -0.04 0.54 23.57
N TYR A 219 0.37 -0.08 24.68
CA TYR A 219 1.38 -1.13 24.72
C TYR A 219 0.70 -2.50 24.81
N ASN A 220 1.10 -3.43 23.94
CA ASN A 220 0.69 -4.82 24.03
C ASN A 220 1.82 -5.66 24.68
N PRO A 221 1.61 -6.24 25.87
CA PRO A 221 2.62 -7.03 26.57
C PRO A 221 2.91 -8.38 25.90
N GLU A 222 1.99 -8.94 25.10
CA GLU A 222 2.18 -10.26 24.46
C GLU A 222 3.17 -10.18 23.29
N ASN A 223 3.12 -9.09 22.52
CA ASN A 223 3.94 -8.90 21.33
C ASN A 223 5.11 -7.90 21.53
N ASP A 224 5.19 -7.30 22.72
CA ASP A 224 6.14 -6.21 23.05
C ASP A 224 6.03 -4.99 22.12
N MET A 225 4.83 -4.71 21.60
CA MET A 225 4.59 -3.68 20.58
C MET A 225 3.94 -2.44 21.19
N LEU A 226 4.61 -1.30 21.05
CA LEU A 226 4.06 0.03 21.28
C LEU A 226 3.36 0.52 20.01
N THR A 227 2.08 0.90 20.12
CA THR A 227 1.29 1.42 19.00
C THR A 227 0.79 2.84 19.28
N ILE A 228 1.34 3.82 18.56
CA ILE A 228 0.92 5.22 18.63
C ILE A 228 0.05 5.53 17.41
N VAL A 229 -1.25 5.75 17.66
CA VAL A 229 -2.20 6.22 16.65
C VAL A 229 -2.39 7.73 16.79
N THR A 230 -2.22 8.46 15.68
CA THR A 230 -2.43 9.91 15.59
C THR A 230 -3.40 10.28 14.46
N ASP A 231 -4.43 11.06 14.80
CA ASP A 231 -5.50 11.48 13.88
C ASP A 231 -5.95 12.94 14.06
N ARG A 232 -5.29 13.68 14.97
CA ARG A 232 -5.68 15.02 15.44
C ARG A 232 -5.49 16.10 14.38
N CYS A 233 -4.38 16.05 13.65
CA CYS A 233 -4.03 17.07 12.67
C CYS A 233 -4.69 16.80 11.31
N PHE A 234 -4.85 17.86 10.53
CA PHE A 234 -5.52 17.78 9.23
C PHE A 234 -4.67 17.02 8.19
N THR A 235 -3.35 17.25 8.18
CA THR A 235 -2.45 16.61 7.21
C THR A 235 -1.77 15.39 7.79
N ARG A 236 -1.52 14.38 6.93
CA ARG A 236 -0.74 13.19 7.28
C ARG A 236 0.64 13.57 7.83
N LYS A 237 1.34 14.50 7.17
CA LYS A 237 2.66 14.97 7.61
C LYS A 237 2.65 15.48 9.05
N GLN A 238 1.67 16.30 9.43
CA GLN A 238 1.57 16.79 10.81
C GLN A 238 1.30 15.66 11.81
N ASN A 239 0.43 14.69 11.46
CA ASN A 239 0.20 13.53 12.33
C ASN A 239 1.45 12.65 12.47
N TYR A 240 2.31 12.60 11.45
CA TYR A 240 3.58 11.89 11.48
C TYR A 240 4.56 12.59 12.42
N ASP A 241 4.75 13.89 12.21
CA ASP A 241 5.63 14.72 13.03
C ASP A 241 5.18 14.70 14.50
N TYR A 242 3.86 14.71 14.74
CA TYR A 242 3.29 14.59 16.08
C TYR A 242 3.51 13.20 16.69
N ALA A 243 3.37 12.11 15.93
CA ALA A 243 3.65 10.76 16.42
C ALA A 243 5.13 10.61 16.80
N MET A 244 6.05 11.17 16.01
CA MET A 244 7.48 11.18 16.32
C MET A 244 7.78 12.03 17.55
N TYR A 245 7.17 13.20 17.67
CA TYR A 245 7.28 14.04 18.86
C TYR A 245 6.83 13.29 20.12
N LEU A 246 5.69 12.60 20.07
CA LEU A 246 5.19 11.80 21.19
C LEU A 246 6.16 10.68 21.55
N LEU A 247 6.71 9.97 20.57
CA LEU A 247 7.69 8.91 20.81
C LEU A 247 8.95 9.46 21.49
N ILE A 248 9.48 10.58 21.02
CA ILE A 248 10.66 11.24 21.60
C ILE A 248 10.37 11.74 23.02
N ALA A 249 9.21 12.37 23.23
CA ALA A 249 8.80 12.85 24.54
C ALA A 249 8.66 11.70 25.54
N LEU A 250 8.00 10.61 25.15
CA LEU A 250 7.85 9.41 25.97
C LEU A 250 9.20 8.79 26.32
N TYR A 251 10.11 8.69 25.35
CA TYR A 251 11.46 8.18 25.57
C TYR A 251 12.21 9.04 26.60
N ASN A 252 12.26 10.36 26.40
CA ASN A 252 12.99 11.25 27.30
C ASN A 252 12.37 11.33 28.71
N GLU A 253 11.04 11.35 28.81
CA GLU A 253 10.34 11.35 30.11
C GLU A 253 10.50 10.04 30.86
N SER A 254 10.67 8.91 30.14
CA SER A 254 10.90 7.62 30.79
C SER A 254 12.22 7.53 31.56
N PHE A 255 13.25 8.27 31.13
CA PHE A 255 14.55 8.31 31.83
C PHE A 255 14.59 9.24 33.04
N LYS A 256 13.69 10.23 33.12
CA LYS A 256 13.69 11.17 34.25
C LYS A 256 13.17 10.46 35.48
N VAL A 257 13.82 10.67 36.62
CA VAL A 257 13.34 10.22 37.93
C VAL A 257 12.90 11.46 38.70
N GLU A 258 11.63 11.52 39.03
CA GLU A 258 11.04 12.66 39.76
C GLU A 258 10.92 12.35 41.26
N ASP A 259 10.89 13.39 42.10
CA ASP A 259 10.82 13.24 43.56
C ASP A 259 9.61 12.41 44.05
N TRP A 260 8.49 12.50 43.32
CA TRP A 260 7.28 11.75 43.64
C TRP A 260 7.41 10.26 43.30
N GLU A 261 8.34 9.85 42.44
CA GLU A 261 8.63 8.45 42.18
C GLU A 261 9.42 7.80 43.31
N VAL A 262 10.19 8.59 44.07
CA VAL A 262 10.92 8.11 45.25
C VAL A 262 9.97 7.96 46.44
N LYS A 263 9.00 8.87 46.55
CA LYS A 263 7.95 8.86 47.59
C LYS A 263 6.88 7.79 47.38
N LYS A 264 7.10 6.81 46.50
CA LYS A 264 6.15 5.75 46.15
C LYS A 264 5.59 5.10 47.43
N PRO A 265 4.29 5.24 47.73
CA PRO A 265 3.66 4.51 48.81
C PRO A 265 3.76 3.00 48.55
N GLU A 266 3.83 2.21 49.62
CA GLU A 266 4.03 0.75 49.58
C GLU A 266 3.01 0.02 48.69
N ASP A 267 1.78 0.54 48.57
CA ASP A 267 0.74 -0.01 47.70
C ASP A 267 1.06 0.06 46.19
N ILE A 268 1.95 0.96 45.76
CA ILE A 268 2.37 1.05 44.34
C ILE A 268 3.50 0.06 44.02
N ARG A 269 4.22 -0.47 45.02
CA ARG A 269 5.20 -1.56 44.82
C ARG A 269 4.52 -2.88 44.40
N LEU A 270 3.21 -3.01 44.59
CA LEU A 270 2.41 -4.09 44.01
C LEU A 270 2.24 -3.99 42.48
N ILE A 271 2.78 -2.92 41.87
CA ILE A 271 2.56 -2.55 40.47
C ILE A 271 3.91 -2.39 39.73
N SER A 272 5.05 -2.87 40.26
CA SER A 272 6.18 -3.17 39.37
C SER A 272 5.78 -4.34 38.47
N ARG A 273 6.19 -4.33 37.20
CA ARG A 273 5.87 -5.40 36.24
C ARG A 273 6.23 -6.78 36.78
N THR A 274 7.27 -6.84 37.61
CA THR A 274 7.68 -8.00 38.39
C THR A 274 7.63 -7.66 39.87
N ILE A 275 6.94 -8.47 40.65
CA ILE A 275 7.00 -8.43 42.10
C ILE A 275 8.23 -9.22 42.51
N ASP A 276 9.22 -8.51 43.04
CA ASP A 276 10.45 -9.13 43.55
C ASP A 276 10.22 -9.62 44.99
N PHE A 277 10.84 -10.73 45.35
CA PHE A 277 10.71 -11.28 46.70
C PHE A 277 11.36 -10.37 47.75
N LYS A 278 12.47 -9.72 47.39
CA LYS A 278 13.26 -8.87 48.28
C LYS A 278 12.53 -7.57 48.61
N GLY A 279 12.34 -7.28 49.89
CA GLY A 279 11.59 -6.14 50.41
C GLY A 279 10.06 -6.29 50.32
N SER A 280 9.57 -7.50 50.04
CA SER A 280 8.14 -7.80 50.01
C SER A 280 7.58 -8.05 51.42
N LYS A 281 6.27 -7.87 51.58
CA LYS A 281 5.58 -8.23 52.84
C LYS A 281 5.77 -9.72 53.17
N MET A 282 5.80 -10.58 52.15
CA MET A 282 6.03 -12.02 52.32
C MET A 282 7.41 -12.31 52.90
N GLU A 283 8.45 -11.59 52.49
CA GLU A 283 9.78 -11.74 53.09
C GLU A 283 9.76 -11.39 54.58
N ASN A 284 9.14 -10.27 54.95
CA ASN A 284 9.01 -9.88 56.36
C ASN A 284 8.22 -10.93 57.16
N ASP A 285 7.08 -11.39 56.63
CA ASP A 285 6.24 -12.41 57.27
C ASP A 285 7.00 -13.75 57.41
N LEU A 286 7.78 -14.13 56.40
CA LEU A 286 8.58 -15.36 56.39
C LEU A 286 9.78 -15.27 57.34
N GLN A 287 10.45 -14.12 57.40
CA GLN A 287 11.53 -13.86 58.36
C GLN A 287 10.99 -13.97 59.79
N ASN A 288 9.83 -13.35 60.08
CA ASN A 288 9.16 -13.46 61.37
C ASN A 288 8.82 -14.93 61.72
N LEU A 289 8.29 -15.69 60.75
CA LEU A 289 7.95 -17.10 60.93
C LEU A 289 9.20 -17.97 61.19
N LEU A 290 10.29 -17.73 60.46
CA LEU A 290 11.55 -18.45 60.66
C LEU A 290 12.21 -18.12 62.00
N ILE A 291 12.09 -16.88 62.48
CA ILE A 291 12.57 -16.48 63.82
C ILE A 291 11.79 -17.27 64.89
N ASN A 292 10.45 -17.27 64.82
CA ASN A 292 9.62 -17.99 65.78
C ASN A 292 9.90 -19.50 65.78
N MET A 293 10.08 -20.12 64.60
CA MET A 293 10.42 -21.55 64.51
C MET A 293 11.79 -21.90 65.09
N LYS A 294 12.77 -20.97 65.05
CA LYS A 294 14.08 -21.18 65.66
C LYS A 294 14.00 -21.11 67.19
N GLU A 295 13.15 -20.24 67.72
CA GLU A 295 12.91 -20.14 69.18
C GLU A 295 12.26 -21.42 69.73
N GLU A 296 11.30 -22.01 69.01
CA GLU A 296 10.62 -23.25 69.44
C GLU A 296 11.50 -24.50 69.36
N LYS A 297 12.44 -24.58 68.41
CA LYS A 297 13.25 -25.79 68.15
C LYS A 297 14.57 -25.88 68.93
N GLY A 298 14.86 -24.95 69.84
CA GLY A 298 15.99 -25.05 70.79
C GLY A 298 17.33 -25.46 70.15
N ASN A 299 18.02 -24.51 69.51
CA ASN A 299 19.44 -24.60 69.13
C ASN A 299 19.91 -25.88 68.40
N GLU A 300 19.15 -26.42 67.44
CA GLU A 300 19.78 -27.23 66.39
C GLU A 300 20.28 -26.30 65.29
N THR A 301 21.61 -26.20 65.19
CA THR A 301 22.33 -25.45 64.15
C THR A 301 22.10 -26.06 62.78
N ILE A 302 20.92 -25.81 62.20
CA ILE A 302 20.69 -25.99 60.77
C ILE A 302 21.66 -25.03 60.08
N THR A 303 22.63 -25.59 59.36
CA THR A 303 23.66 -24.83 58.64
C THR A 303 23.01 -23.76 57.76
N MET A 304 23.33 -22.48 58.01
CA MET A 304 22.71 -21.33 57.33
C MET A 304 22.71 -21.48 55.80
N GLN A 305 23.77 -22.09 55.25
CA GLN A 305 23.91 -22.37 53.82
C GLN A 305 22.81 -23.26 53.22
N LYS A 306 22.27 -24.25 53.96
CA LYS A 306 21.16 -25.10 53.48
C LYS A 306 19.80 -24.40 53.57
N MET A 307 19.66 -23.43 54.48
CA MET A 307 18.44 -22.62 54.58
C MET A 307 18.42 -21.56 53.48
N ASP A 308 19.58 -20.97 53.16
CA ASP A 308 19.71 -19.99 52.08
C ASP A 308 19.39 -20.60 50.71
N SER A 309 19.85 -21.83 50.43
CA SER A 309 19.52 -22.52 49.16
C SER A 309 18.03 -22.82 49.03
N LYS A 310 17.37 -23.24 50.12
CA LYS A 310 15.91 -23.46 50.15
C LYS A 310 15.12 -22.15 50.03
N LEU A 311 15.64 -21.07 50.60
CA LEU A 311 15.03 -19.74 50.52
C LEU A 311 15.10 -19.19 49.10
N GLU A 312 16.20 -19.42 48.38
CA GLU A 312 16.32 -19.04 46.96
C GLU A 312 15.39 -19.85 46.04
N GLU A 313 15.20 -21.15 46.31
CA GLU A 313 14.20 -21.95 45.59
C GLU A 313 12.78 -21.42 45.83
N PHE A 314 12.49 -21.08 47.09
CA PHE A 314 11.21 -20.49 47.47
C PHE A 314 11.00 -19.13 46.81
N SER A 315 11.99 -18.22 46.86
CA SER A 315 11.88 -16.88 46.27
C SER A 315 11.57 -16.95 44.78
N LYS A 316 12.30 -17.79 44.03
CA LYS A 316 12.06 -18.01 42.59
C LYS A 316 10.66 -18.57 42.32
N SER A 317 10.20 -19.52 43.14
CA SER A 317 8.86 -20.10 42.98
C SER A 317 7.75 -19.09 43.28
N TRP A 318 7.95 -18.21 44.27
CA TRP A 318 7.00 -17.17 44.65
C TRP A 318 6.95 -16.05 43.62
N GLU A 319 8.11 -15.61 43.11
CA GLU A 319 8.22 -14.65 42.01
C GLU A 319 7.55 -15.19 40.75
N ASN A 320 7.81 -16.45 40.39
CA ASN A 320 7.13 -17.09 39.27
C ASN A 320 5.62 -17.16 39.48
N TYR A 321 5.16 -17.56 40.67
CA TYR A 321 3.73 -17.62 40.99
C TYR A 321 3.04 -16.25 40.88
N ARG A 322 3.69 -15.18 41.35
CA ARG A 322 3.15 -13.81 41.32
C ARG A 322 3.18 -13.16 39.95
N ASN A 323 4.22 -13.43 39.16
CA ASN A 323 4.46 -12.74 37.89
C ASN A 323 3.86 -13.47 36.67
N SER A 324 3.65 -14.77 36.76
CA SER A 324 3.04 -15.57 35.70
C SER A 324 1.53 -15.74 35.88
N LYS A 325 0.83 -16.21 34.84
CA LYS A 325 -0.58 -16.57 34.96
C LYS A 325 -0.73 -17.77 35.90
N GLU A 326 -1.73 -17.72 36.79
CA GLU A 326 -2.02 -18.81 37.71
C GLU A 326 -2.37 -20.09 36.92
N THR A 327 -1.52 -21.10 37.03
CA THR A 327 -1.71 -22.43 36.46
C THR A 327 -1.56 -23.48 37.56
N PHE A 328 -2.14 -24.66 37.38
CA PHE A 328 -2.03 -25.73 38.38
C PHE A 328 -0.57 -26.09 38.70
N GLU A 329 0.31 -25.98 37.70
CA GLU A 329 1.75 -26.23 37.86
C GLU A 329 2.44 -25.17 38.71
N THR A 330 2.16 -23.88 38.48
CA THR A 330 2.77 -22.80 39.27
C THR A 330 2.33 -22.84 40.74
N VAL A 331 1.05 -23.14 40.99
CA VAL A 331 0.52 -23.36 42.34
C VAL A 331 1.19 -24.56 43.02
N ARG A 332 1.33 -25.68 42.30
CA ARG A 332 1.98 -26.89 42.84
C ARG A 332 3.44 -26.65 43.18
N ASN A 333 4.19 -26.00 42.30
CA ASN A 333 5.60 -25.67 42.51
C ASN A 333 5.79 -24.77 43.73
N TYR A 334 4.90 -23.77 43.90
CA TYR A 334 4.88 -22.91 45.09
C TYR A 334 4.53 -23.69 46.38
N ALA A 335 3.55 -24.59 46.33
CA ALA A 335 3.21 -25.42 47.48
C ALA A 335 4.36 -26.37 47.88
N GLU A 336 5.04 -26.96 46.90
CA GLU A 336 6.19 -27.84 47.14
C GLU A 336 7.39 -27.09 47.71
N SER A 337 7.66 -25.86 47.25
CA SER A 337 8.77 -25.04 47.77
C SER A 337 8.54 -24.61 49.22
N ILE A 338 7.31 -24.23 49.59
CA ILE A 338 6.97 -23.94 51.01
C ILE A 338 7.10 -25.19 51.87
N LYS A 339 6.58 -26.33 51.41
CA LYS A 339 6.69 -27.59 52.17
C LYS A 339 8.14 -27.97 52.43
N LYS A 340 9.02 -27.83 51.42
CA LYS A 340 10.47 -28.05 51.53
C LYS A 340 11.15 -27.07 52.49
N LEU A 341 10.71 -25.81 52.50
CA LEU A 341 11.23 -24.76 53.38
C LEU A 341 10.89 -25.07 54.85
N LEU A 342 9.63 -25.42 55.13
CA LEU A 342 9.14 -25.70 56.48
C LEU A 342 9.50 -27.12 56.97
N GLY A 343 10.00 -28.00 56.09
CA GLY A 343 10.41 -29.36 56.43
C GLY A 343 9.24 -30.32 56.67
N ILE A 344 8.08 -30.06 56.06
CA ILE A 344 6.89 -30.91 56.17
C ILE A 344 7.05 -32.07 55.17
N SER A 345 7.16 -33.31 55.66
CA SER A 345 7.29 -34.51 54.81
C SER A 345 6.00 -34.78 54.03
N GLN A 346 6.15 -35.21 52.77
CA GLN A 346 5.05 -35.66 51.91
C GLN A 346 4.46 -36.98 52.43
N SER A 347 3.62 -36.93 53.44
CA SER A 347 2.68 -38.00 53.75
C SER A 347 1.29 -37.43 53.56
N LEU A 348 0.63 -37.68 52.40
CA LEU A 348 -0.85 -37.75 52.29
C LEU A 348 -1.46 -37.87 50.87
N ASP A 349 -0.72 -38.04 49.76
CA ASP A 349 -1.34 -38.09 48.41
C ASP A 349 -1.30 -39.46 47.68
N GLN A 350 -1.31 -40.59 48.41
CA GLN A 350 -1.43 -41.93 47.79
C GLN A 350 -2.76 -42.66 48.06
N SER A 351 -3.81 -41.98 48.50
CA SER A 351 -5.11 -42.63 48.71
C SER A 351 -6.30 -41.81 48.21
N ALA A 352 -6.51 -41.82 46.89
CA ALA A 352 -7.85 -41.82 46.32
C ALA A 352 -7.78 -42.41 44.89
N PRO A 353 -8.65 -43.39 44.54
CA PRO A 353 -8.67 -44.07 43.25
C PRO A 353 -9.13 -43.21 42.08
#